data_AF-A0A5J4Q525-F1
#
_entry.id   AF-A0A5J4Q525-F1
#
_cell.length_a   1.000
_cell.length_b   1.000
_cell.length_c   1.000
_cell.angle_alpha   90.00
_cell.angle_beta   90.00
_cell.angle_gamma   90.00
#
_symmetry.space_group_name_H-M   'P 1'
#
loop_
_entity.id
_entity.type
_entity.pdbx_description
1 polymer ?
#
loop_
_entity_poly.entity_id
_entity_poly.type
_entity_poly.pdbx_seq_one_letter_code
_entity_poly.pdbx_strand_id
1 'polypeptide(L)'
;MISGTNYSRFNARINTDIKFSEKLKVRTSMSFVYGKRDLREEGSVKSTNPVYATLVKAPFMAGHVYNESDLVSPNLEGVDIFGMSNPLAIAENVT
;
A
#
# COMPACT_ATOMS: atom_id res chain seq x y z
N MET A 1 -8.23 0.93 0.57
CA MET A 1 -6.99 1.68 0.22
C MET A 1 -6.40 2.21 1.51
N ILE A 2 -5.08 2.10 1.69
CA ILE A 2 -4.40 2.59 2.90
C ILE A 2 -4.11 4.07 2.70
N SER A 3 -4.43 4.90 3.69
CA SER A 3 -4.14 6.34 3.63
C SER A 3 -2.63 6.56 3.40
N GLY A 4 -2.25 7.48 2.52
CA GLY A 4 -0.85 7.75 2.16
C GLY A 4 -0.22 6.78 1.15
N THR A 5 -0.95 5.79 0.63
CA THR A 5 -0.48 4.98 -0.52
C THR A 5 -1.04 5.51 -1.83
N ASN A 6 -0.21 5.53 -2.89
CA ASN A 6 -0.66 5.90 -4.22
C ASN A 6 -0.06 4.95 -5.28
N TYR A 7 -0.85 4.65 -6.31
CA TYR A 7 -0.40 3.91 -7.47
C TYR A 7 -0.76 4.67 -8.74
N SER A 8 0.27 5.04 -9.50
CA SER A 8 0.12 5.62 -10.83
C SER A 8 0.72 4.70 -11.87
N ARG A 9 0.00 4.49 -12.97
CA ARG A 9 0.43 3.62 -14.06
C ARG A 9 0.21 4.32 -15.39
N PHE A 10 1.29 4.56 -16.10
CA PHE A 10 1.28 4.99 -17.49
C PHE A 10 1.40 3.77 -18.40
N ASN A 11 0.53 3.67 -19.40
CA ASN A 11 0.57 2.61 -20.41
C ASN A 11 0.52 3.25 -21.79
N ALA A 12 1.40 2.80 -22.68
CA ALA A 12 1.36 3.13 -24.10
C ALA A 12 1.40 1.83 -24.91
N ARG A 13 0.56 1.73 -25.93
CA ARG A 13 0.53 0.58 -26.85
C ARG A 13 0.55 1.06 -28.28
N ILE A 14 1.48 0.55 -29.07
CA ILE A 14 1.64 0.87 -30.49
C ILE A 14 1.40 -0.43 -31.25
N ASN A 15 0.36 -0.44 -32.09
CA ASN A 15 0.11 -1.54 -33.02
C ASN A 15 0.19 -0.98 -34.43
N THR A 16 1.00 -1.59 -35.29
CA THR A 16 1.19 -1.14 -36.68
C THR A 16 1.14 -2.33 -37.62
N ASP A 17 0.44 -2.15 -38.73
CA ASP A 17 0.41 -3.07 -39.87
C ASP A 17 0.74 -2.26 -41.11
N ILE A 18 1.90 -2.51 -41.70
CA ILE A 18 2.43 -1.77 -42.85
C ILE A 18 2.56 -2.74 -44.02
N LYS A 19 1.88 -2.44 -45.13
CA LYS A 19 2.10 -3.12 -46.41
C LYS A 19 3.05 -2.28 -47.27
N PHE A 20 4.29 -2.72 -47.41
CA PHE A 20 5.29 -2.06 -48.25
C PHE A 20 5.15 -2.47 -49.72
N SER A 21 4.73 -3.70 -49.99
CA SER A 21 4.37 -4.20 -51.33
C SER A 21 3.42 -5.38 -51.23
N GLU A 22 2.95 -5.92 -52.37
CA GLU A 22 2.13 -7.15 -52.37
C GLU A 22 2.84 -8.34 -51.72
N LYS A 23 4.18 -8.36 -51.76
CA LYS A 23 5.02 -9.43 -51.20
C LYS A 23 5.60 -9.10 -49.82
N LEU A 24 5.63 -7.83 -49.40
CA LEU A 24 6.21 -7.41 -48.12
C LEU A 24 5.18 -6.74 -47.21
N LYS A 25 4.87 -7.41 -46.12
CA LYS A 25 3.99 -6.93 -45.04
C LYS A 25 4.75 -7.00 -43.72
N VAL A 26 4.68 -5.94 -42.94
CA VAL A 26 5.32 -5.84 -41.62
C VAL A 26 4.24 -5.53 -40.59
N ARG A 27 4.16 -6.37 -39.56
CA ARG A 27 3.28 -6.17 -38.42
C ARG A 27 4.12 -6.02 -37.17
N THR A 28 3.89 -4.96 -36.41
CA THR A 28 4.54 -4.75 -35.12
C THR A 28 3.51 -4.44 -34.03
N SER A 29 3.77 -4.94 -32.84
CA SER A 29 2.99 -4.62 -31.64
C SER A 29 3.97 -4.37 -30.50
N MET A 30 3.96 -3.16 -29.96
CA MET A 30 4.81 -2.74 -28.86
C MET A 30 3.93 -2.28 -27.70
N SER A 31 4.34 -2.62 -26.48
CA SER A 31 3.67 -2.20 -25.25
C SER A 31 4.69 -1.65 -24.28
N PHE A 32 4.45 -0.45 -23.79
CA PHE A 32 5.25 0.23 -22.79
C PHE A 32 4.40 0.46 -21.54
N VAL A 33 4.94 0.06 -20.39
CA VAL A 33 4.28 0.20 -19.09
C VAL A 33 5.26 0.82 -18.13
N TYR A 34 4.87 1.94 -17.53
CA TYR A 34 5.61 2.60 -16.46
C TYR A 34 4.71 2.73 -15.24
N GLY A 35 5.11 2.10 -14.13
CA GLY A 35 4.36 2.13 -12.88
C GLY A 35 5.16 2.84 -11.80
N LYS A 36 4.56 3.82 -11.13
CA LYS A 36 5.05 4.41 -9.89
C LYS A 36 4.15 3.95 -8.74
N ARG A 37 4.75 3.36 -7.71
CA ARG A 37 4.06 2.96 -6.48
C ARG A 37 4.70 3.73 -5.32
N ASP A 38 3.90 4.52 -4.62
CA ASP A 38 4.26 5.05 -3.31
C ASP A 38 3.61 4.10 -2.29
N LEU A 39 4.40 3.16 -1.79
CA LEU A 39 3.99 2.14 -0.80
C LEU A 39 4.45 2.59 0.58
N ARG A 40 3.65 2.29 1.60
CA ARG A 40 4.14 2.35 2.99
C ARG A 40 5.03 1.14 3.23
N GLU A 41 5.82 1.15 4.30
CA GLU A 41 6.76 0.07 4.64
C GLU A 41 6.07 -1.31 4.59
N GLU A 42 6.29 -2.07 3.52
CA GLU A 42 5.82 -3.46 3.33
C GLU A 42 6.88 -4.47 3.81
N GLY A 43 7.94 -3.99 4.48
CA GLY A 43 9.05 -4.80 4.96
C GLY A 43 8.65 -5.92 5.92
N SER A 44 9.61 -6.83 6.15
CA SER A 44 9.43 -8.05 6.95
C SER A 44 9.22 -7.80 8.44
N VAL A 45 9.45 -6.56 8.91
CA VAL A 45 9.25 -6.17 10.30
C VAL A 45 7.75 -6.02 10.57
N LYS A 46 7.20 -7.06 11.19
CA LYS A 46 5.76 -7.22 11.49
C LYS A 46 5.15 -6.04 12.27
N SER A 47 5.93 -5.41 13.14
CA SER A 47 5.47 -4.30 13.99
C SER A 47 5.32 -2.97 13.26
N THR A 48 5.98 -2.79 12.10
CA THR A 48 5.94 -1.55 11.31
C THR A 48 5.20 -1.71 9.99
N ASN A 49 4.76 -2.93 9.65
CA ASN A 49 3.97 -3.19 8.46
C ASN A 49 2.48 -2.92 8.74
N PRO A 50 1.88 -1.86 8.18
CA PRO A 50 0.51 -1.49 8.49
C PRO A 50 -0.49 -2.53 7.98
N VAL A 51 -0.22 -3.20 6.85
CA VAL A 51 -1.08 -4.26 6.31
C VAL A 51 -1.11 -5.45 7.26
N TYR A 52 0.06 -5.91 7.70
CA TYR A 52 0.17 -7.03 8.62
C TYR A 52 -0.47 -6.72 9.97
N ALA A 53 -0.25 -5.52 10.50
CA ALA A 53 -0.88 -5.08 11.74
C ALA A 53 -2.41 -5.05 11.65
N THR A 54 -3.01 -4.63 10.53
CA THR A 54 -4.48 -4.68 10.36
C THR A 54 -5.06 -6.10 10.33
N LEU A 55 -4.29 -7.08 9.86
CA LEU A 55 -4.76 -8.46 9.75
C LEU A 55 -4.64 -9.24 11.05
N VAL A 56 -3.68 -8.86 11.89
CA VAL A 56 -3.34 -9.61 13.12
C VAL A 56 -3.84 -8.92 14.39
N LYS A 57 -4.02 -7.58 14.39
CA LYS A 57 -4.52 -6.90 15.59
C LYS A 57 -5.92 -7.43 15.91
N ALA A 58 -6.05 -7.99 17.11
CA ALA A 58 -7.28 -8.63 17.51
C ALA A 58 -8.39 -7.57 17.74
N PRO A 59 -9.65 -7.87 17.37
CA PRO A 59 -10.75 -6.89 17.41
C PRO A 59 -11.13 -6.43 18.83
N PHE A 60 -10.59 -7.08 19.87
CA PHE A 60 -10.78 -6.71 21.28
C PHE A 60 -9.71 -5.76 21.82
N MET A 61 -8.67 -5.45 21.04
CA MET A 61 -7.60 -4.56 21.50
C MET A 61 -7.96 -3.10 21.24
N ALA A 62 -7.71 -2.26 22.24
CA ALA A 62 -8.03 -0.84 22.19
C ALA A 62 -7.27 -0.14 21.04
N GLY A 63 -7.96 0.77 20.34
CA GLY A 63 -7.34 1.66 19.35
C GLY A 63 -6.73 2.93 19.98
N HIS A 64 -7.09 3.24 21.22
CA HIS A 64 -6.70 4.46 21.93
C HIS A 64 -6.31 4.13 23.37
N VAL A 65 -5.49 4.99 23.97
CA VAL A 65 -5.10 4.86 25.37
C VAL A 65 -6.28 5.22 26.28
N TYR A 66 -6.50 4.47 27.34
CA TYR A 66 -7.48 4.80 28.38
C TYR A 66 -6.76 5.43 29.58
N ASN A 67 -7.36 6.46 30.19
CA ASN A 67 -6.84 7.03 31.43
C ASN A 67 -7.28 6.21 32.65
N GLU A 68 -6.78 6.55 33.84
CA GLU A 68 -7.12 5.86 35.12
C GLU A 68 -8.63 5.92 35.47
N SER A 69 -9.41 6.73 34.76
CA SER A 69 -10.86 6.84 34.90
C SER A 69 -11.64 6.10 33.79
N ASP A 70 -10.98 5.21 33.04
CA ASP A 70 -11.53 4.48 31.89
C ASP A 70 -12.10 5.39 30.78
N LEU A 71 -11.66 6.64 30.70
CA LEU A 71 -12.00 7.55 29.62
C LEU A 71 -11.02 7.38 28.46
N VAL A 72 -11.57 7.36 27.25
CA VAL A 72 -10.80 7.26 26.00
C VAL A 72 -9.99 8.54 25.77
N SER A 73 -8.68 8.42 25.70
CA SER A 73 -7.76 9.48 25.27
C SER A 73 -7.78 9.63 23.75
N PRO A 74 -7.56 10.84 23.20
CA PRO A 74 -7.31 11.00 21.76
C PRO A 74 -5.99 10.36 21.30
N ASN A 75 -5.11 9.96 22.23
CA ASN A 75 -3.84 9.32 21.89
C ASN A 75 -4.04 7.89 21.41
N LEU A 76 -3.43 7.57 20.28
CA LEU A 76 -3.41 6.21 19.73
C LEU A 76 -2.58 5.29 20.64
N GLU A 77 -3.08 4.09 20.83
CA GLU A 77 -2.34 3.04 21.53
C GLU A 77 -1.08 2.67 20.72
N GLY A 78 0.02 2.40 21.42
CA GLY A 78 1.34 2.17 20.82
C GLY A 78 1.50 0.73 20.34
N VAL A 79 2.43 0.00 20.97
CA VAL A 79 2.67 -1.42 20.74
C VAL A 79 1.94 -2.23 21.81
N ASP A 80 1.10 -3.15 21.37
CA ASP A 80 0.32 -4.00 22.27
C ASP A 80 1.18 -5.11 22.93
N ILE A 81 0.54 -5.87 23.83
CA ILE A 81 1.18 -6.99 24.55
C ILE A 81 1.67 -8.13 23.65
N PHE A 82 1.23 -8.18 22.38
CA PHE A 82 1.67 -9.16 21.39
C PHE A 82 2.77 -8.60 20.46
N GLY A 83 3.26 -7.39 20.73
CA GLY A 83 4.30 -6.75 19.94
C GLY A 83 3.79 -6.11 18.64
N MET A 84 2.49 -5.89 18.52
CA MET A 84 1.87 -5.30 17.32
C MET A 84 1.54 -3.83 17.56
N SER A 85 2.00 -2.95 16.66
CA SER A 85 1.66 -1.53 16.75
C SER A 85 0.27 -1.25 16.20
N ASN A 86 -0.40 -0.23 16.73
CA ASN A 86 -1.66 0.24 16.18
C ASN A 86 -1.53 0.63 14.69
N PRO A 87 -2.31 0.02 13.78
CA PRO A 87 -2.21 0.30 12.35
C PRO A 87 -2.41 1.77 11.99
N LEU A 88 -3.26 2.49 12.74
CA LEU A 88 -3.49 3.91 12.54
C LEU A 88 -2.26 4.73 12.97
N ALA A 89 -1.61 4.35 14.07
CA ALA A 89 -0.38 5.00 14.53
C ALA A 89 0.79 4.78 13.55
N ILE A 90 0.90 3.58 12.96
CA ILE A 90 1.86 3.30 11.88
C ILE A 90 1.55 4.18 10.65
N ALA A 91 0.26 4.32 10.31
CA ALA A 91 -0.20 5.13 9.19
C ALA A 91 -0.08 6.65 9.42
N GLU A 92 0.15 7.12 10.64
CA GLU A 92 0.39 8.54 10.90
C GLU A 92 1.89 8.83 11.08
N ASN A 93 2.66 7.92 11.68
CA ASN A 93 4.07 8.15 12.01
C ASN A 93 5.07 7.78 10.90
N VAL A 94 4.74 6.83 10.02
CA VAL A 94 5.66 6.43 8.94
C VAL A 94 5.39 7.30 7.72
N THR A 95 5.98 8.50 7.69
CA THR A 95 5.92 9.43 6.54
C THR A 95 7.01 9.13 5.54
#